data_AF-A0A7W9KLP6-F1
#
_entry.id   AF-A0A7W9KLP6-F1
#
_cell.length_a   1.000
_cell.length_b   1.000
_cell.length_c   1.000
_cell.angle_alpha   90.00
_cell.angle_beta   90.00
_cell.angle_gamma   90.00
#
_symmetry.space_group_name_H-M   'P 1'
#
loop_
_entity.id
_entity.type
_entity.pdbx_description
1 polymer ?
#
loop_
_entity_poly.entity_id
_entity_poly.type
_entity_poly.pdbx_seq_one_letter_code
_entity_poly.pdbx_strand_id
1 'polypeptide(L)' 'MYIPAAPLCAKNARFAADCGRHFLAGTSPGDFAAENYEAHWPDRATLADLTSTGRAQLGL' A
#
# COMPACT_ATOMS: atom_id res chain seq x y z
N MET A 1 -14.40 0.91 4.01
CA MET A 1 -13.03 1.46 3.95
C MET A 1 -12.66 2.01 5.32
N TYR A 2 -11.61 1.46 5.94
CA TYR A 2 -10.99 2.04 7.13
C TYR A 2 -9.83 2.94 6.68
N ILE A 3 -9.88 4.24 6.99
CA ILE A 3 -8.88 5.23 6.54
C ILE A 3 -8.47 6.09 7.74
N PRO A 4 -7.37 5.76 8.43
CA PRO A 4 -6.90 6.51 9.59
C PRO A 4 -6.07 7.73 9.17
N ALA A 5 -5.87 8.66 10.11
CA ALA A 5 -4.82 9.67 10.00
C ALA A 5 -3.50 9.09 10.57
N ALA A 6 -2.54 8.82 9.69
CA ALA A 6 -1.18 8.39 10.05
C ALA A 6 -0.16 9.47 9.62
N PRO A 7 0.19 10.44 10.49
CA PRO A 7 1.05 11.55 10.10
C PRO A 7 2.47 11.08 9.77
N LEU A 8 3.14 11.83 8.89
CA LEU A 8 4.51 11.51 8.48
C LEU A 8 5.48 11.60 9.66
N CYS A 9 6.17 10.50 9.92
CA CYS A 9 7.29 10.40 10.86
C CYS A 9 8.19 9.24 10.42
N ALA A 10 9.38 9.10 11.01
CA ALA A 10 10.33 8.05 10.62
C ALA A 10 9.73 6.63 10.70
N LYS A 11 8.90 6.35 11.72
CA LYS A 11 8.21 5.07 11.87
C LYS A 11 7.22 4.83 10.73
N ASN A 12 6.37 5.81 10.43
CA ASN A 12 5.31 5.68 9.44
C ASN A 12 5.86 5.71 8.01
N ALA A 13 6.94 6.45 7.75
CA ALA A 13 7.60 6.44 6.44
C ALA A 13 8.17 5.05 6.10
N ARG A 14 8.75 4.36 7.08
CA ARG A 14 9.21 2.97 6.91
C ARG A 14 8.05 2.03 6.56
N PHE A 15 6.92 2.17 7.26
CA PHE A 15 5.75 1.33 7.01
C PHE A 15 5.07 1.68 5.68
N ALA A 16 5.01 2.96 5.30
CA ALA A 16 4.51 3.40 4.01
C ALA A 16 5.26 2.73 2.85
N ALA A 17 6.59 2.68 2.91
CA ALA A 17 7.40 1.99 1.91
C ALA A 17 7.15 0.47 1.87
N ASP A 18 6.77 -0.14 3.00
CA ASP A 18 6.35 -1.55 3.07
C ASP A 18 4.98 -1.76 2.41
N CYS A 19 4.00 -0.90 2.74
CA CYS A 19 2.71 -0.86 2.06
C CYS A 19 2.87 -0.68 0.55
N GLY A 20 3.79 0.18 0.10
CA GLY A 20 4.10 0.37 -1.33
C GLY A 20 4.57 -0.91 -2.00
N ARG A 21 5.46 -1.69 -1.37
CA ARG A 21 5.90 -3.00 -1.88
C ARG A 21 4.74 -4.00 -1.98
N HIS A 22 3.93 -4.10 -0.92
CA HIS A 22 2.78 -5.00 -0.89
C HIS A 22 1.72 -4.59 -1.94
N PHE A 23 1.47 -3.29 -2.11
CA PHE A 23 0.56 -2.75 -3.11
C PHE A 23 1.01 -3.11 -4.54
N LEU A 24 2.30 -2.95 -4.86
CA LEU A 24 2.83 -3.33 -6.17
C LEU A 24 2.69 -4.83 -6.43
N ALA A 25 2.94 -5.66 -5.42
CA ALA A 25 2.79 -7.11 -5.50
C ALA A 25 1.33 -7.61 -5.47
N GLY A 26 0.37 -6.78 -5.03
CA GLY A 26 -1.01 -7.21 -4.79
C GLY A 26 -1.17 -8.16 -3.60
N THR A 27 -0.27 -8.09 -2.63
CA THR A 27 -0.27 -8.97 -1.44
C THR A 27 -0.86 -8.26 -0.23
N SER A 28 -1.29 -9.02 0.78
CA SER A 28 -1.79 -8.48 2.05
C SER A 28 -0.73 -7.57 2.68
N PRO A 29 -1.10 -6.38 3.20
CA PRO A 29 -0.15 -5.55 3.96
C PRO A 29 0.38 -6.30 5.20
N GLY A 30 1.61 -5.98 5.62
CA GLY A 30 2.34 -6.75 6.64
C GLY A 30 1.76 -6.72 8.06
N ASP A 31 0.78 -5.86 8.35
CA ASP A 31 0.04 -5.80 9.61
C ASP A 31 -1.24 -6.68 9.61
N PHE A 32 -1.53 -7.37 8.52
CA PHE A 32 -2.65 -8.31 8.38
C PHE A 32 -2.17 -9.75 8.13
N ALA A 33 -3.11 -10.71 8.17
CA ALA A 33 -2.84 -12.08 7.77
C ALA A 33 -2.47 -12.15 6.27
N ALA A 34 -1.50 -13.00 5.94
CA ALA A 34 -0.95 -13.15 4.60
C ALA A 34 -1.84 -13.97 3.65
N GLU A 35 -3.11 -13.58 3.52
CA GLU A 35 -4.11 -14.26 2.70
C GLU A 35 -3.90 -14.02 1.19
N ASN A 36 -3.40 -12.84 0.80
CA ASN A 36 -2.96 -12.51 -0.56
C ASN A 36 -3.99 -12.76 -1.69
N TYR A 37 -5.30 -12.73 -1.38
CA TYR A 37 -6.35 -13.07 -2.36
C TYR A 37 -6.25 -12.26 -3.66
N GLU A 38 -5.92 -10.97 -3.55
CA GLU A 38 -5.96 -10.00 -4.64
C GLU A 38 -4.72 -10.05 -5.57
N ALA A 39 -3.74 -10.92 -5.29
CA ALA A 39 -2.47 -10.98 -6.02
C ALA A 39 -2.62 -11.23 -7.53
N HIS A 40 -3.73 -11.86 -7.93
CA HIS A 40 -4.02 -12.22 -9.33
C HIS A 40 -5.37 -11.71 -9.83
N TRP A 41 -6.02 -10.80 -9.11
CA TRP A 41 -7.31 -10.26 -9.55
C TRP A 41 -7.11 -9.30 -10.73
N PRO A 42 -7.91 -9.43 -11.80
CA PRO A 42 -7.71 -8.65 -13.02
C PRO A 42 -8.02 -7.15 -12.84
N ASP A 43 -8.97 -6.81 -11.97
CA ASP A 43 -9.46 -5.43 -11.78
C ASP A 43 -8.93 -4.76 -10.49
N ARG A 44 -7.75 -5.20 -10.01
CA ARG A 44 -7.10 -4.58 -8.84
C ARG A 44 -6.50 -3.23 -9.24
N ALA A 45 -6.61 -2.23 -8.35
CA ALA A 45 -5.87 -0.98 -8.50
C ALA A 45 -4.35 -1.23 -8.57
N THR A 46 -3.69 -0.46 -9.43
CA THR A 46 -2.28 -0.58 -9.77
C THR A 46 -1.55 0.76 -9.61
N LEU A 47 -0.24 0.76 -9.88
CA LEU A 47 0.57 1.99 -9.91
C LEU A 47 0.00 3.06 -10.86
N ALA A 48 -0.68 2.66 -11.95
CA ALA A 48 -1.25 3.58 -12.93
C ALA A 48 -2.41 4.41 -12.36
N ASP A 49 -3.09 3.89 -11.34
CA ASP A 49 -4.24 4.54 -10.71
C ASP A 49 -3.82 5.57 -9.63
N LEU A 50 -2.53 5.61 -9.28
CA LEU A 50 -2.02 6.51 -8.27
C LEU A 50 -1.81 7.93 -8.81
N THR A 51 -2.21 8.92 -8.02
CA THR A 51 -1.76 10.30 -8.18
C THR A 51 -0.31 10.47 -7.71
N SER A 52 0.29 11.65 -7.94
CA SER A 52 1.61 11.98 -7.37
C SER A 52 1.61 11.92 -5.84
N THR A 53 0.54 12.41 -5.21
CA THR A 53 0.35 12.33 -3.75
C THR A 53 0.24 10.88 -3.28
N GLY A 54 -0.53 10.04 -3.99
CA GLY A 54 -0.67 8.62 -3.65
C GLY A 54 0.65 7.85 -3.72
N ARG A 55 1.49 8.13 -4.73
CA ARG A 55 2.84 7.57 -4.83
C ARG A 55 3.70 7.96 -3.63
N ALA A 56 3.76 9.26 -3.30
CA ALA A 56 4.52 9.76 -2.15
C ALA A 56 4.03 9.16 -0.81
N GLN A 57 2.72 8.98 -0.63
CA GLN A 57 2.15 8.36 0.58
C GLN A 57 2.46 6.87 0.73
N LEU A 58 2.82 6.18 -0.35
CA LEU A 58 3.28 4.78 -0.36
C LEU A 58 4.82 4.65 -0.42
N GLY A 59 5.55 5.77 -0.32
CA GLY A 59 7.02 5.77 -0.43
C GLY A 59 7.53 5.31 -1.79
N LEU A 60 6.78 5.59 -2.86
CA LEU A 60 7.10 5.27 -4.26
C LEU A 60 7.59 6.51 -5.04
#